data_AF-A0AAV5UF23-F1
#
_entry.id   AF-A0AAV5UF23-F1
#
_cell.length_a   1.000
_cell.length_b   1.000
_cell.length_c   1.000
_cell.angle_alpha   90.00
_cell.angle_beta   90.00
_cell.angle_gamma   90.00
#
_symmetry.space_group_name_H-M   'P 1'
#
loop_
_entity.id
_entity.type
_entity.pdbx_description
1 polymer ?
#
loop_
_entity_poly.entity_id
_entity_poly.type
_entity_poly.pdbx_seq_one_letter_code
_entity_poly.pdbx_strand_id
1 'polypeptide(L)'
;MGAFNKPILLKETAERVKLRLKEKDTIDGITESIDKDFTQFSEEKEVDYKKSIAKAAITDMLSVLTGKEKGGLSVTRNALEPLQLYKVSLTADAPVGRPLRHAAADRHTTGEVQYVDDVKIHDLKHAALVHSKEAHARIVSIDPSAALAVEGVLVYVDARDIPEGGMLRPSMQPIFMLQDNTPVFADGVVEMVGQPIGCIVAEDVQTARRAAKLVQVEYERLSAILTIEEAISARSYLSEKPEVFSKSTDEIEAALKAAPIMIEGECTIGGQEHMYMETQSSIVVPLENDEW
;
A
#
# COMPACT_ATOMS: atom_id res chain seq x y z
N MET A 1 -11.57 6.92 -13.24
CA MET A 1 -11.46 5.80 -14.20
C MET A 1 -10.81 6.36 -15.44
N GLY A 2 -9.56 5.98 -15.75
CA GLY A 2 -8.74 6.64 -16.77
C GLY A 2 -9.22 6.40 -18.21
N ALA A 3 -8.68 7.15 -19.16
CA ALA A 3 -9.05 7.13 -20.57
C ALA A 3 -8.73 5.80 -21.28
N PHE A 4 -7.90 4.94 -20.68
CA PHE A 4 -7.50 3.63 -21.22
C PHE A 4 -8.40 2.45 -20.80
N ASN A 5 -9.66 2.69 -20.42
CA ASN A 5 -10.58 1.61 -20.04
C ASN A 5 -11.02 0.71 -21.22
N LYS A 6 -10.59 1.04 -22.45
CA LYS A 6 -10.83 0.25 -23.67
C LYS A 6 -9.59 0.32 -24.57
N PRO A 7 -9.34 -0.71 -25.42
CA PRO A 7 -8.32 -0.63 -26.45
C PRO A 7 -8.54 0.59 -27.36
N ILE A 8 -7.47 1.29 -27.68
CA ILE A 8 -7.49 2.51 -28.49
C ILE A 8 -6.72 2.27 -29.76
N LEU A 9 -7.27 2.72 -30.89
CA LEU A 9 -6.55 2.75 -32.16
C LEU A 9 -5.83 4.09 -32.28
N LEU A 10 -4.50 4.04 -32.41
CA LEU A 10 -3.66 5.20 -32.72
C LEU A 10 -3.85 5.59 -34.19
N LYS A 11 -4.87 6.41 -34.48
CA LYS A 11 -5.33 6.67 -35.85
C LYS A 11 -4.29 7.46 -36.66
N GLU A 12 -3.71 8.49 -36.06
CA GLU A 12 -2.69 9.31 -36.72
C GLU A 12 -1.46 8.47 -37.04
N THR A 13 -1.03 7.67 -36.07
CA THR A 13 0.09 6.74 -36.24
C THR A 13 -0.20 5.66 -37.27
N ALA A 14 -1.41 5.09 -37.29
CA ALA A 14 -1.80 4.07 -38.26
C ALA A 14 -1.79 4.58 -39.70
N GLU A 15 -2.28 5.80 -39.95
CA GLU A 15 -2.20 6.42 -41.27
C GLU A 15 -0.75 6.70 -41.68
N ARG A 16 0.10 7.13 -40.75
CA ARG A 16 1.52 7.38 -41.05
C ARG A 16 2.33 6.11 -41.30
N VAL A 17 2.02 5.02 -40.61
CA VAL A 17 2.59 3.69 -40.89
C VAL A 17 2.25 3.24 -42.31
N LYS A 18 1.02 3.48 -42.79
CA LYS A 18 0.64 3.17 -44.18
C LYS A 18 1.48 3.95 -45.19
N LEU A 19 1.79 5.22 -44.90
CA LEU A 19 2.66 6.07 -45.73
C LEU A 19 4.09 5.53 -45.78
N ARG A 20 4.68 5.11 -44.66
CA ARG A 20 6.01 4.47 -44.65
C ARG A 20 6.11 3.28 -45.57
N LEU A 21 5.11 2.39 -45.55
CA LEU A 21 5.09 1.20 -46.40
C LEU A 21 5.00 1.55 -47.91
N LYS A 22 4.46 2.72 -48.24
CA LYS A 22 4.25 3.18 -49.63
C LYS A 22 5.36 4.12 -50.13
N GLU A 23 5.90 4.99 -49.28
CA GLU A 23 6.74 6.15 -49.64
C GLU A 23 8.12 6.16 -48.94
N LYS A 24 8.44 5.15 -48.12
CA LYS A 24 9.71 5.04 -47.35
C LYS A 24 9.92 6.13 -46.28
N ASP A 25 8.85 6.58 -45.61
CA ASP A 25 8.93 7.46 -44.42
C ASP A 25 9.84 6.87 -43.31
N THR A 26 10.46 7.73 -42.50
CA THR A 26 11.46 7.35 -41.48
C THR A 26 10.80 6.71 -40.24
N ILE A 27 11.60 6.06 -39.37
CA ILE A 27 11.07 5.51 -38.10
C ILE A 27 10.65 6.67 -37.20
N ASP A 28 11.49 7.70 -37.16
CA ASP A 28 11.30 8.89 -36.33
C ASP A 28 10.00 9.64 -36.67
N GLY A 29 9.64 9.75 -37.95
CA GLY A 29 8.37 10.37 -38.36
C GLY A 29 7.13 9.64 -37.82
N ILE A 30 7.17 8.31 -37.72
CA ILE A 30 6.07 7.51 -37.15
C ILE A 30 6.06 7.62 -35.63
N THR A 31 7.21 7.54 -34.97
CA THR A 31 7.25 7.63 -33.51
C THR A 31 6.82 9.01 -33.02
N GLU A 32 7.04 10.07 -33.79
CA GLU A 32 6.48 11.41 -33.52
C GLU A 32 4.95 11.47 -33.69
N SER A 33 4.34 10.70 -34.59
CA SER A 33 2.87 10.69 -34.69
C SER A 33 2.16 10.13 -33.45
N ILE A 34 2.86 9.35 -32.64
CA ILE A 34 2.35 8.85 -31.35
C ILE A 34 2.10 10.01 -30.38
N ASP A 35 2.91 11.07 -30.41
CA ASP A 35 2.68 12.24 -29.55
C ASP A 35 1.33 12.91 -29.86
N LYS A 36 0.92 12.91 -31.14
CA LYS A 36 -0.39 13.44 -31.56
C LYS A 36 -1.53 12.57 -31.06
N ASP A 37 -1.43 11.25 -31.20
CA ASP A 37 -2.47 10.33 -30.72
C ASP A 37 -2.62 10.39 -29.18
N PHE A 38 -1.54 10.69 -28.45
CA PHE A 38 -1.52 10.80 -27.00
C PHE A 38 -1.94 12.18 -26.45
N THR A 39 -2.09 13.20 -27.30
CA THR A 39 -2.43 14.56 -26.85
C THR A 39 -3.74 14.61 -26.07
N GLN A 40 -4.73 13.80 -26.46
CA GLN A 40 -6.02 13.68 -25.77
C GLN A 40 -5.94 13.02 -24.39
N PHE A 41 -4.78 12.47 -24.01
CA PHE A 41 -4.55 11.79 -22.74
C PHE A 41 -3.59 12.55 -21.83
N SER A 42 -3.32 13.84 -22.07
CA SER A 42 -2.29 14.60 -21.32
C SER A 42 -2.51 14.63 -19.80
N GLU A 43 -3.74 14.44 -19.33
CA GLU A 43 -4.09 14.44 -17.90
C GLU A 43 -4.01 13.05 -17.24
N GLU A 44 -3.73 12.00 -18.02
CA GLU A 44 -3.61 10.64 -17.49
C GLU A 44 -2.33 10.47 -16.65
N LYS A 45 -2.39 9.61 -15.64
CA LYS A 45 -1.19 9.26 -14.87
C LYS A 45 -0.18 8.53 -15.77
N GLU A 46 1.09 8.87 -15.60
CA GLU A 46 2.24 8.21 -16.26
C GLU A 46 2.16 8.23 -17.80
N VAL A 47 1.57 9.26 -18.38
CA VAL A 47 1.41 9.39 -19.84
C VAL A 47 2.72 9.31 -20.58
N ASP A 48 3.76 10.00 -20.11
CA ASP A 48 5.06 9.99 -20.78
C ASP A 48 5.70 8.60 -20.80
N TYR A 49 5.53 7.82 -19.72
CA TYR A 49 5.97 6.44 -19.67
C TYR A 49 5.18 5.56 -20.64
N LYS A 50 3.84 5.64 -20.62
CA LYS A 50 2.96 4.90 -21.55
C LYS A 50 3.26 5.24 -23.01
N LYS A 51 3.47 6.51 -23.30
CA LYS A 51 3.87 7.05 -24.61
C LYS A 51 5.22 6.48 -25.05
N SER A 52 6.19 6.43 -24.13
CA SER A 52 7.51 5.85 -24.40
C SER A 52 7.44 4.36 -24.71
N ILE A 53 6.61 3.60 -23.99
CA ILE A 53 6.34 2.18 -24.31
C ILE A 53 5.72 2.05 -25.71
N ALA A 54 4.71 2.86 -26.03
CA ALA A 54 4.06 2.81 -27.34
C ALA A 54 5.05 3.09 -28.48
N LYS A 55 5.93 4.09 -28.31
CA LYS A 55 7.02 4.40 -29.24
C LYS A 55 7.99 3.22 -29.38
N ALA A 56 8.42 2.63 -28.27
CA ALA A 56 9.33 1.49 -28.26
C ALA A 56 8.72 0.26 -28.96
N ALA A 57 7.46 -0.05 -28.67
CA ALA A 57 6.75 -1.19 -29.27
C ALA A 57 6.57 -1.05 -30.79
N ILE A 58 6.21 0.14 -31.28
CA ILE A 58 6.09 0.39 -32.72
C ILE A 58 7.46 0.38 -33.40
N THR A 59 8.49 0.90 -32.74
CA THR A 59 9.87 0.86 -33.26
C THR A 59 10.34 -0.58 -33.41
N ASP A 60 10.15 -1.41 -32.39
CA ASP A 60 10.46 -2.84 -32.42
C ASP A 60 9.71 -3.52 -33.57
N MET A 61 8.38 -3.40 -33.61
CA MET A 61 7.54 -3.97 -34.68
C MET A 61 8.03 -3.59 -36.08
N LEU A 62 8.35 -2.32 -36.32
CA LEU A 62 8.83 -1.85 -37.61
C LEU A 62 10.24 -2.36 -37.94
N SER A 63 11.12 -2.51 -36.95
CA SER A 63 12.45 -3.10 -37.13
C SER A 63 12.36 -4.57 -37.56
N VAL A 64 11.43 -5.34 -36.97
CA VAL A 64 11.14 -6.72 -37.39
C VAL A 64 10.59 -6.78 -38.80
N LEU A 65 9.56 -5.98 -39.10
CA LEU A 65 8.89 -6.00 -40.41
C LEU A 65 9.81 -5.56 -41.55
N THR A 66 10.77 -4.67 -41.27
CA THR A 66 11.76 -4.22 -42.27
C THR A 66 12.96 -5.16 -42.41
N GLY A 67 12.98 -6.27 -41.68
CA GLY A 67 14.04 -7.28 -41.73
C GLY A 67 15.39 -6.80 -41.18
N LYS A 68 15.42 -5.64 -40.50
CA LYS A 68 16.62 -5.14 -39.82
C LYS A 68 16.96 -5.97 -38.59
N GLU A 69 15.95 -6.52 -37.93
CA GLU A 69 16.11 -7.39 -36.77
C GLU A 69 15.29 -8.69 -36.92
N LYS A 70 15.79 -9.79 -36.35
CA LYS A 70 15.03 -11.02 -36.15
C LYS A 70 14.35 -10.87 -34.78
N GLY A 71 13.08 -10.51 -34.79
CA GLY A 71 12.45 -9.70 -33.74
C GLY A 71 12.19 -10.25 -32.34
N GLY A 72 11.64 -9.34 -31.53
CA GLY A 72 10.77 -9.55 -30.36
C GLY A 72 11.41 -9.18 -29.02
N LEU A 73 10.78 -8.27 -28.25
CA LEU A 73 10.99 -8.12 -26.79
C LEU A 73 10.72 -9.46 -26.08
N SER A 74 11.70 -10.35 -26.09
CA SER A 74 11.66 -11.64 -25.43
C SER A 74 12.49 -11.55 -24.15
N VAL A 75 11.81 -11.56 -23.01
CA VAL A 75 12.48 -11.73 -21.72
C VAL A 75 12.76 -13.22 -21.53
N THR A 76 13.93 -13.68 -21.96
CA THR A 76 14.41 -15.02 -21.61
C THR A 76 14.78 -15.05 -20.13
N ARG A 77 14.07 -15.87 -19.36
CA ARG A 77 14.43 -16.15 -17.96
C ARG A 77 15.44 -17.27 -17.93
N ASN A 78 16.63 -16.99 -17.38
CA ASN A 78 17.62 -18.02 -17.10
C ASN A 78 17.18 -18.85 -15.88
N ALA A 79 17.64 -20.09 -15.81
CA ALA A 79 17.49 -20.90 -14.60
C ALA A 79 18.27 -20.23 -13.45
N LEU A 80 17.70 -20.27 -12.23
CA LEU A 80 18.39 -19.79 -11.04
C LEU A 80 19.35 -20.87 -10.55
N GLU A 81 20.64 -20.52 -10.40
CA GLU A 81 21.68 -21.37 -9.82
C GLU A 81 22.15 -20.78 -8.48
N PRO A 82 21.49 -21.11 -7.36
CA PRO A 82 21.78 -20.46 -6.09
C PRO A 82 23.00 -21.12 -5.41
N LEU A 83 23.92 -20.31 -4.88
CA LEU A 83 25.07 -20.75 -4.09
C LEU A 83 25.01 -20.15 -2.69
N GLN A 84 25.09 -20.97 -1.64
CA GLN A 84 25.17 -20.52 -0.24
C GLN A 84 26.49 -20.97 0.39
N LEU A 85 27.23 -20.03 0.99
CA LEU A 85 28.48 -20.27 1.71
C LEU A 85 28.34 -19.76 3.14
N TYR A 86 28.59 -20.61 4.13
CA TYR A 86 28.53 -20.26 5.55
C TYR A 86 29.56 -21.03 6.36
N LYS A 87 29.98 -20.45 7.50
CA LYS A 87 30.89 -21.09 8.45
C LYS A 87 30.12 -22.09 9.29
N VAL A 88 30.62 -23.32 9.37
CA VAL A 88 30.01 -24.39 10.18
C VAL A 88 30.72 -24.48 11.53
N SER A 89 29.97 -24.58 12.62
CA SER A 89 30.51 -24.92 13.94
C SER A 89 30.82 -26.43 14.04
N LEU A 90 32.00 -26.79 14.57
CA LEU A 90 32.48 -28.18 14.67
C LEU A 90 32.18 -28.84 16.03
N THR A 91 31.52 -28.14 16.96
CA THR A 91 31.13 -28.70 18.26
C THR A 91 29.96 -29.67 18.08
N ALA A 92 30.22 -30.98 18.21
CA ALA A 92 29.28 -32.05 17.86
C ALA A 92 27.95 -31.98 18.63
N ASP A 93 27.98 -31.57 19.91
CA ASP A 93 26.83 -31.64 20.82
C ASP A 93 26.07 -30.31 20.99
N ALA A 94 26.50 -29.22 20.33
CA ALA A 94 25.88 -27.90 20.48
C ALA A 94 25.07 -27.49 19.24
N PRO A 95 23.83 -26.97 19.39
CA PRO A 95 22.99 -26.56 18.26
C PRO A 95 23.39 -25.20 17.65
N VAL A 96 24.12 -24.37 18.41
CA VAL A 96 24.50 -23.01 18.00
C VAL A 96 25.47 -23.04 16.82
N GLY A 97 25.17 -22.27 15.76
CA GLY A 97 26.01 -22.18 14.56
C GLY A 97 25.84 -23.34 13.57
N ARG A 98 24.81 -24.18 13.74
CA ARG A 98 24.44 -25.25 12.80
C ARG A 98 23.19 -24.85 11.99
N PRO A 99 23.11 -25.24 10.70
CA PRO A 99 21.94 -24.97 9.85
C PRO A 99 20.80 -25.94 10.15
N LEU A 100 20.25 -25.87 11.36
CA LEU A 100 19.13 -26.72 11.77
C LEU A 100 17.86 -26.31 11.02
N ARG A 101 17.05 -27.30 10.65
CA ARG A 101 15.73 -27.05 10.05
C ARG A 101 14.85 -26.29 11.05
N HIS A 102 13.97 -25.44 10.54
CA HIS A 102 12.93 -24.82 11.35
C HIS A 102 12.12 -25.91 12.07
N ALA A 103 11.89 -25.76 13.38
CA ALA A 103 11.30 -26.81 14.21
C ALA A 103 9.91 -27.27 13.74
N ALA A 104 9.14 -26.36 13.13
CA ALA A 104 7.81 -26.64 12.58
C ALA A 104 7.80 -26.83 11.04
N ALA A 105 8.97 -26.98 10.38
CA ALA A 105 9.06 -27.03 8.91
C ALA A 105 8.13 -28.08 8.29
N ASP A 106 8.12 -29.31 8.84
CA ASP A 106 7.27 -30.39 8.33
C ASP A 106 5.78 -30.04 8.48
N ARG A 107 5.40 -29.48 9.63
CA ARG A 107 4.01 -29.05 9.90
C ARG A 107 3.56 -27.90 9.01
N HIS A 108 4.46 -26.99 8.63
CA HIS A 108 4.13 -25.94 7.66
C HIS A 108 3.83 -26.55 6.28
N THR A 109 4.58 -27.58 5.87
CA THR A 109 4.38 -28.22 4.56
C THR A 109 3.18 -29.15 4.51
N THR A 110 2.65 -29.59 5.65
CA THR A 110 1.44 -30.42 5.74
C THR A 110 0.17 -29.64 6.09
N GLY A 111 0.29 -28.37 6.47
CA GLY A 111 -0.84 -27.54 6.92
C GLY A 111 -1.28 -27.83 8.37
N GLU A 112 -0.41 -28.41 9.18
CA GLU A 112 -0.70 -28.78 10.58
C GLU A 112 -0.33 -27.69 11.60
N VAL A 113 0.38 -26.64 11.17
CA VAL A 113 0.57 -25.44 12.01
C VAL A 113 -0.73 -24.66 12.02
N GLN A 114 -1.23 -24.38 13.21
CA GLN A 114 -2.44 -23.56 13.39
C GLN A 114 -2.04 -22.09 13.46
N TYR A 115 -2.63 -21.30 12.58
CA TYR A 115 -2.66 -19.85 12.63
C TYR A 115 -3.95 -19.37 13.31
N VAL A 116 -4.11 -18.07 13.52
CA VAL A 116 -5.23 -17.54 14.32
C VAL A 116 -6.58 -17.94 13.73
N ASP A 117 -6.76 -17.79 12.41
CA ASP A 117 -8.02 -18.10 11.71
C ASP A 117 -8.29 -19.62 11.57
N ASP A 118 -7.29 -20.47 11.87
CA ASP A 118 -7.47 -21.92 11.88
C ASP A 118 -8.15 -22.42 13.17
N VAL A 119 -8.09 -21.64 14.25
CA VAL A 119 -8.65 -21.99 15.55
C VAL A 119 -10.17 -22.06 15.48
N LYS A 120 -10.75 -23.19 15.91
CA LYS A 120 -12.21 -23.40 15.91
C LYS A 120 -12.78 -23.11 17.30
N ILE A 121 -13.62 -22.09 17.38
CA ILE A 121 -14.34 -21.69 18.60
C ILE A 121 -15.84 -21.93 18.38
N HIS A 122 -16.49 -22.50 19.39
CA HIS A 122 -17.94 -22.69 19.37
C HIS A 122 -18.65 -21.33 19.47
N ASP A 123 -19.69 -21.14 18.68
CA ASP A 123 -20.49 -19.89 18.65
C ASP A 123 -19.67 -18.62 18.35
N LEU A 124 -18.61 -18.76 17.55
CA LEU A 124 -17.78 -17.65 17.12
C LEU A 124 -18.59 -16.65 16.28
N LYS A 125 -18.55 -15.38 16.68
CA LYS A 125 -19.10 -14.26 15.89
C LYS A 125 -18.00 -13.54 15.14
N HIS A 126 -18.35 -12.90 14.04
CA HIS A 126 -17.41 -12.24 13.16
C HIS A 126 -17.64 -10.73 13.11
N ALA A 127 -16.54 -9.99 13.20
CA ALA A 127 -16.52 -8.54 13.21
C ALA A 127 -15.99 -8.00 11.87
N ALA A 128 -16.61 -6.94 11.36
CA ALA A 128 -16.13 -6.21 10.18
C ALA A 128 -16.17 -4.70 10.42
N LEU A 129 -15.00 -4.07 10.27
CA LEU A 129 -14.84 -2.64 10.48
C LEU A 129 -15.58 -1.82 9.41
N VAL A 130 -16.16 -0.72 9.85
CA VAL A 130 -16.66 0.37 9.02
C VAL A 130 -15.54 1.41 8.95
N HIS A 131 -15.04 1.67 7.74
CA HIS A 131 -13.90 2.57 7.54
C HIS A 131 -14.33 3.92 6.94
N SER A 132 -13.61 4.98 7.32
CA SER A 132 -13.66 6.27 6.66
C SER A 132 -13.31 6.16 5.17
N LYS A 133 -14.05 6.91 4.36
CA LYS A 133 -13.78 7.09 2.93
C LYS A 133 -13.12 8.44 2.62
N GLU A 134 -12.94 9.28 3.64
CA GLU A 134 -12.43 10.65 3.51
C GLU A 134 -11.06 10.77 4.19
N ALA A 135 -10.15 11.55 3.59
CA ALA A 135 -8.82 11.76 4.14
C ALA A 135 -8.81 12.69 5.36
N HIS A 136 -9.73 13.66 5.41
CA HIS A 136 -9.95 14.51 6.59
C HIS A 136 -11.38 15.06 6.52
N ALA A 137 -12.22 14.76 7.51
CA ALA A 137 -13.62 15.22 7.52
C ALA A 137 -14.23 15.17 8.92
N ARG A 138 -15.20 16.05 9.18
CA ARG A 138 -16.10 15.91 10.33
C ARG A 138 -17.19 14.88 10.00
N ILE A 139 -17.46 13.97 10.92
CA ILE A 139 -18.61 13.07 10.85
C ILE A 139 -19.85 13.86 11.25
N VAL A 140 -20.79 14.02 10.32
CA VAL A 140 -22.07 14.71 10.56
C VAL A 140 -23.08 13.76 11.17
N SER A 141 -23.19 12.55 10.61
CA SER A 141 -24.11 11.51 11.07
C SER A 141 -23.63 10.12 10.67
N ILE A 142 -24.06 9.12 11.44
CA ILE A 142 -23.84 7.69 11.16
C ILE A 142 -25.21 7.00 11.25
N ASP A 143 -25.61 6.32 10.18
CA ASP A 143 -26.83 5.52 10.11
C ASP A 143 -26.51 4.05 9.78
N PRO A 144 -26.55 3.16 10.79
CA PRO A 144 -26.36 1.73 10.60
C PRO A 144 -27.66 0.96 10.30
N SER A 145 -28.82 1.63 10.15
CA SER A 145 -30.13 0.98 10.07
C SER A 145 -30.24 -0.09 8.97
N ALA A 146 -29.74 0.21 7.77
CA ALA A 146 -29.73 -0.72 6.66
C ALA A 146 -28.81 -1.94 6.91
N ALA A 147 -27.73 -1.76 7.66
CA ALA A 147 -26.83 -2.84 8.05
C ALA A 147 -27.48 -3.73 9.12
N LEU A 148 -28.12 -3.13 10.13
CA LEU A 148 -28.81 -3.84 11.21
C LEU A 148 -30.05 -4.62 10.74
N ALA A 149 -30.65 -4.24 9.60
CA ALA A 149 -31.76 -4.96 9.00
C ALA A 149 -31.34 -6.23 8.24
N VAL A 150 -30.04 -6.47 8.03
CA VAL A 150 -29.55 -7.68 7.35
C VAL A 150 -29.65 -8.88 8.29
N GLU A 151 -30.27 -9.96 7.82
CA GLU A 151 -30.34 -11.23 8.55
C GLU A 151 -28.95 -11.73 8.95
N GLY A 152 -28.79 -12.11 10.21
CA GLY A 152 -27.51 -12.58 10.78
C GLY A 152 -26.62 -11.46 11.33
N VAL A 153 -26.98 -10.18 11.17
CA VAL A 153 -26.31 -9.08 11.90
C VAL A 153 -26.82 -9.01 13.33
N LEU A 154 -25.88 -8.89 14.27
CA LEU A 154 -26.17 -8.88 15.71
C LEU A 154 -26.17 -7.46 16.27
N VAL A 155 -25.12 -6.69 15.96
CA VAL A 155 -24.94 -5.35 16.53
C VAL A 155 -24.01 -4.49 15.69
N TYR A 156 -24.19 -3.18 15.77
CA TYR A 156 -23.24 -2.16 15.36
C TYR A 156 -22.62 -1.54 16.61
N VAL A 157 -21.29 -1.50 16.67
CA VAL A 157 -20.50 -0.97 17.79
C VAL A 157 -19.70 0.23 17.29
N ASP A 158 -19.70 1.34 18.03
CA ASP A 158 -18.87 2.52 17.72
C ASP A 158 -18.20 3.12 18.97
N ALA A 159 -17.65 4.33 18.82
CA ALA A 159 -16.95 5.03 19.89
C ALA A 159 -17.76 5.17 21.19
N ARG A 160 -19.10 5.19 21.11
CA ARG A 160 -20.00 5.33 22.27
C ARG A 160 -20.09 4.06 23.13
N ASP A 161 -19.73 2.92 22.55
CA ASP A 161 -19.75 1.63 23.23
C ASP A 161 -18.41 1.30 23.91
N ILE A 162 -17.40 2.16 23.75
CA ILE A 162 -16.07 1.99 24.34
C ILE A 162 -16.09 2.56 25.78
N PRO A 163 -15.72 1.78 26.81
CA PRO A 163 -15.63 2.28 28.19
C PRO A 163 -14.65 3.45 28.32
N GLU A 164 -14.87 4.31 29.32
CA GLU A 164 -14.04 5.49 29.56
C GLU A 164 -12.53 5.13 29.65
N GLY A 165 -11.70 5.82 28.86
CA GLY A 165 -10.26 5.55 28.79
C GLY A 165 -9.84 4.43 27.82
N GLY A 166 -10.80 3.81 27.11
CA GLY A 166 -10.53 2.85 26.04
C GLY A 166 -9.92 3.52 24.82
N MET A 167 -8.60 3.44 24.67
CA MET A 167 -7.83 4.07 23.59
C MET A 167 -6.82 3.07 23.06
N LEU A 168 -6.44 3.21 21.78
CA LEU A 168 -5.33 2.44 21.26
C LEU A 168 -4.05 2.96 21.91
N ARG A 169 -3.36 2.08 22.65
CA ARG A 169 -2.04 2.38 23.19
C ARG A 169 -1.03 1.53 22.42
N PRO A 170 -0.17 2.14 21.58
CA PRO A 170 0.98 1.42 21.07
C PRO A 170 1.79 0.89 22.25
N SER A 171 2.35 -0.32 22.12
CA SER A 171 3.18 -0.95 23.15
C SER A 171 4.20 0.03 23.73
N MET A 172 4.41 -0.02 25.05
CA MET A 172 5.28 0.85 25.86
C MET A 172 6.78 0.78 25.48
N GLN A 173 7.12 1.05 24.23
CA GLN A 173 8.50 1.18 23.77
C GLN A 173 9.01 2.59 24.09
N PRO A 174 10.10 2.74 24.87
CA PRO A 174 10.58 4.04 25.34
C PRO A 174 10.94 5.06 24.24
N ILE A 175 11.12 4.62 23.00
CA ILE A 175 11.50 5.45 21.85
C ILE A 175 10.31 6.23 21.26
N PHE A 176 9.07 5.80 21.50
CA PHE A 176 7.87 6.45 20.98
C PHE A 176 6.93 6.81 22.11
N MET A 177 7.41 7.58 23.10
CA MET A 177 6.55 8.28 24.07
C MET A 177 5.74 9.40 23.37
N LEU A 178 5.10 9.09 22.25
CA LEU A 178 4.04 9.88 21.70
C LEU A 178 2.88 9.73 22.69
N GLN A 179 2.32 10.86 23.13
CA GLN A 179 1.02 10.88 23.78
C GLN A 179 -0.02 10.52 22.73
N ASP A 180 -0.07 9.23 22.39
CA ASP A 180 -0.93 8.74 21.35
C ASP A 180 -2.33 8.60 21.95
N ASN A 181 -3.16 9.59 21.65
CA ASN A 181 -4.58 9.58 21.97
C ASN A 181 -5.41 8.98 20.82
N THR A 182 -4.84 8.06 20.03
CA THR A 182 -5.56 7.45 18.90
C THR A 182 -6.81 6.69 19.41
N PRO A 183 -8.01 7.09 18.96
CA PRO A 183 -9.23 6.43 19.38
C PRO A 183 -9.37 5.06 18.68
N VAL A 184 -10.02 4.10 19.35
CA VAL A 184 -10.34 2.79 18.75
C VAL A 184 -11.25 2.96 17.53
N PHE A 185 -12.24 3.83 17.66
CA PHE A 185 -13.15 4.25 16.59
C PHE A 185 -13.18 5.78 16.54
N ALA A 186 -13.14 6.35 15.33
CA ALA A 186 -13.21 7.79 15.12
C ALA A 186 -14.47 8.38 15.76
N ASP A 187 -14.30 9.46 16.52
CA ASP A 187 -15.38 10.20 17.16
C ASP A 187 -15.36 11.66 16.68
N GLY A 188 -16.44 12.07 16.02
CA GLY A 188 -16.63 13.42 15.49
C GLY A 188 -15.77 13.80 14.28
N VAL A 189 -14.53 13.32 14.15
CA VAL A 189 -13.60 13.64 13.05
C VAL A 189 -12.86 12.39 12.58
N VAL A 190 -12.68 12.26 11.27
CA VAL A 190 -11.79 11.30 10.62
C VAL A 190 -10.60 12.03 10.04
N GLU A 191 -9.39 11.48 10.21
CA GLU A 191 -8.10 12.08 9.89
C GLU A 191 -7.30 11.27 8.85
N MET A 192 -7.84 10.13 8.41
CA MET A 192 -7.30 9.36 7.29
C MET A 192 -8.36 8.49 6.59
N VAL A 193 -8.13 8.20 5.32
CA VAL A 193 -8.88 7.15 4.61
C VAL A 193 -8.56 5.81 5.25
N GLY A 194 -9.58 5.00 5.54
CA GLY A 194 -9.40 3.71 6.19
C GLY A 194 -9.51 3.76 7.72
N GLN A 195 -9.60 4.93 8.34
CA GLN A 195 -9.77 5.03 9.80
C GLN A 195 -11.05 4.30 10.25
N PRO A 196 -10.99 3.40 11.25
CA PRO A 196 -12.17 2.75 11.79
C PRO A 196 -13.14 3.77 12.42
N ILE A 197 -14.41 3.71 12.05
CA ILE A 197 -15.51 4.54 12.60
C ILE A 197 -16.40 3.71 13.53
N GLY A 198 -16.46 2.40 13.27
CA GLY A 198 -17.24 1.45 14.04
C GLY A 198 -17.05 0.05 13.49
N CYS A 199 -17.88 -0.88 13.94
CA CYS A 199 -17.79 -2.28 13.56
C CYS A 199 -19.18 -2.93 13.52
N ILE A 200 -19.41 -3.80 12.54
CA ILE A 200 -20.57 -4.70 12.51
C ILE A 200 -20.14 -6.06 13.03
N VAL A 201 -20.91 -6.61 13.97
CA VAL A 201 -20.78 -8.00 14.43
C VAL A 201 -21.92 -8.83 13.86
N ALA A 202 -21.61 -10.00 13.30
CA ALA A 202 -22.57 -10.90 12.67
C ALA A 202 -22.23 -12.38 12.93
N GLU A 203 -23.16 -13.26 12.56
CA GLU A 203 -23.04 -14.72 12.65
C GLU A 203 -21.95 -15.30 11.74
N ASP A 204 -21.62 -14.64 10.62
CA ASP A 204 -20.59 -15.08 9.68
C ASP A 204 -19.81 -13.91 9.08
N VAL A 205 -18.58 -14.20 8.63
CA VAL A 205 -17.64 -13.20 8.10
C VAL A 205 -18.16 -12.50 6.85
N GLN A 206 -18.89 -13.19 5.97
CA GLN A 206 -19.38 -12.60 4.73
C GLN A 206 -20.54 -11.63 5.02
N THR A 207 -21.42 -11.98 5.95
CA THR A 207 -22.53 -11.14 6.41
C THR A 207 -22.00 -9.89 7.11
N ALA A 208 -21.05 -10.02 8.04
CA ALA A 208 -20.39 -8.86 8.67
C ALA A 208 -19.81 -7.90 7.62
N ARG A 209 -19.02 -8.44 6.67
CA ARG A 209 -18.38 -7.63 5.61
C ARG A 209 -19.36 -6.96 4.64
N ARG A 210 -20.48 -7.61 4.32
CA ARG A 210 -21.52 -7.01 3.46
C ARG A 210 -22.28 -5.92 4.21
N ALA A 211 -22.69 -6.20 5.45
CA ALA A 211 -23.42 -5.26 6.28
C ALA A 211 -22.61 -4.01 6.63
N ALA A 212 -21.30 -4.15 6.93
CA ALA A 212 -20.42 -3.01 7.19
C ALA A 212 -20.38 -1.99 6.02
N LYS A 213 -20.59 -2.44 4.77
CA LYS A 213 -20.66 -1.55 3.60
C LYS A 213 -21.98 -0.79 3.46
N LEU A 214 -23.03 -1.22 4.18
CA LEU A 214 -24.35 -0.60 4.16
C LEU A 214 -24.49 0.52 5.19
N VAL A 215 -23.57 0.62 6.16
CA VAL A 215 -23.53 1.73 7.11
C VAL A 215 -23.29 3.03 6.36
N GLN A 216 -24.23 3.97 6.49
CA GLN A 216 -24.13 5.27 5.87
C GLN A 216 -23.44 6.23 6.82
N VAL A 217 -22.45 6.95 6.31
CA VAL A 217 -21.74 7.98 7.06
C VAL A 217 -21.77 9.25 6.23
N GLU A 218 -22.29 10.32 6.84
CA GLU A 218 -22.30 11.66 6.24
C GLU A 218 -21.09 12.44 6.73
N TYR A 219 -20.39 13.06 5.78
CA TYR A 219 -19.14 13.78 6.04
C TYR A 219 -19.27 15.26 5.64
N GLU A 220 -18.70 16.13 6.45
CA GLU A 220 -18.32 17.48 6.07
C GLU A 220 -16.80 17.49 5.83
N ARG A 221 -16.38 17.58 4.56
CA ARG A 221 -14.96 17.49 4.18
C ARG A 221 -14.16 18.67 4.73
N LEU A 222 -12.98 18.36 5.25
CA LEU A 222 -12.00 19.33 5.72
C LEU A 222 -10.75 19.30 4.83
N SER A 223 -9.94 20.34 4.90
CA SER A 223 -8.66 20.40 4.16
C SER A 223 -7.70 19.34 4.70
N ALA A 224 -7.24 18.44 3.85
CA ALA A 224 -6.27 17.40 4.19
C ALA A 224 -4.84 17.83 3.84
N ILE A 225 -3.87 17.34 4.61
CA ILE A 225 -2.43 17.43 4.33
C ILE A 225 -2.00 16.02 3.89
N LEU A 226 -1.51 15.87 2.66
CA LEU A 226 -1.26 14.57 2.03
C LEU A 226 0.21 14.36 1.66
N THR A 227 1.00 15.42 1.47
CA THR A 227 2.42 15.31 1.13
C THR A 227 3.34 15.84 2.24
N ILE A 228 4.62 15.45 2.17
CA ILE A 228 5.65 15.94 3.11
C ILE A 228 5.82 17.46 2.96
N GLU A 229 5.79 17.96 1.72
CA GLU A 229 5.92 19.38 1.41
C GLU A 229 4.75 20.19 1.97
N GLU A 230 3.52 19.66 1.87
CA GLU A 230 2.34 20.27 2.46
C GLU A 230 2.44 20.32 3.99
N ALA A 231 2.92 19.25 4.63
CA ALA A 231 3.14 19.20 6.07
C ALA A 231 4.20 20.22 6.55
N ILE A 232 5.32 20.33 5.82
CA ILE A 232 6.37 21.33 6.08
C ILE A 232 5.79 22.75 5.96
N SER A 233 5.04 23.02 4.89
CA SER A 233 4.42 24.32 4.63
C SER A 233 3.43 24.71 5.73
N ALA A 234 2.60 23.76 6.17
CA ALA A 234 1.63 23.94 7.24
C ALA A 234 2.23 23.91 8.66
N ARG A 235 3.51 23.57 8.80
CA ARG A 235 4.17 23.29 10.09
C ARG A 235 3.43 22.22 10.92
N SER A 236 2.89 21.21 10.24
CA SER A 236 2.17 20.10 10.85
C SER A 236 3.14 18.95 11.10
N TYR A 237 3.62 18.84 12.34
CA TYR A 237 4.60 17.84 12.78
C TYR A 237 4.06 17.04 13.96
N LEU A 238 4.56 15.81 14.14
CA LEU A 238 4.20 14.96 15.28
C LEU A 238 4.77 15.47 16.62
N SER A 239 5.85 16.26 16.58
CA SER A 239 6.51 16.87 17.74
C SER A 239 6.71 18.37 17.53
N GLU A 240 6.80 19.13 18.63
CA GLU A 240 7.01 20.59 18.56
C GLU A 240 8.30 20.99 17.82
N LYS A 241 9.31 20.10 17.81
CA LYS A 241 10.56 20.27 17.07
C LYS A 241 10.96 18.96 16.40
N PRO A 242 11.44 18.99 15.15
CA PRO A 242 12.02 17.81 14.54
C PRO A 242 13.29 17.40 15.30
N GLU A 243 13.39 16.13 15.66
CA GLU A 243 14.62 15.58 16.21
C GLU A 243 15.62 15.38 15.08
N VAL A 244 16.69 16.16 15.09
CA VAL A 244 17.76 16.07 14.09
C VAL A 244 18.96 15.37 14.72
N PHE A 245 19.22 14.15 14.29
CA PHE A 245 20.43 13.40 14.65
C PHE A 245 21.58 13.82 13.73
N SER A 246 22.18 14.97 14.01
CA SER A 246 23.32 15.49 13.24
C SER A 246 24.55 15.74 14.11
N LYS A 247 25.70 15.87 13.44
CA LYS A 247 26.88 16.53 14.02
C LYS A 247 26.55 17.98 14.39
N SER A 248 27.42 18.62 15.17
CA SER A 248 27.28 20.05 15.47
C SER A 248 27.41 20.89 14.20
N THR A 249 26.80 22.08 14.21
CA THR A 249 26.87 23.03 13.09
C THR A 249 28.31 23.34 12.70
N ASP A 250 29.18 23.57 13.69
CA ASP A 250 30.60 23.90 13.46
C ASP A 250 31.36 22.77 12.74
N GLU A 251 31.09 21.52 13.09
CA GLU A 251 31.71 20.36 12.42
C GLU A 251 31.24 20.24 10.97
N ILE A 252 29.96 20.51 10.71
CA ILE A 252 29.39 20.46 9.36
C ILE A 252 29.99 21.59 8.52
N GLU A 253 30.02 22.81 9.02
CA GLU A 253 30.58 23.97 8.32
C GLU A 253 32.07 23.80 8.01
N ALA A 254 32.85 23.29 8.97
CA ALA A 254 34.27 22.99 8.76
C ALA A 254 34.48 21.94 7.67
N ALA A 255 33.66 20.88 7.66
CA ALA A 255 33.73 19.83 6.64
C ALA A 255 33.35 20.34 5.25
N LEU A 256 32.28 21.15 5.15
CA LEU A 256 31.85 21.77 3.88
C LEU A 256 32.91 22.71 3.33
N LYS A 257 33.54 23.53 4.17
CA LYS A 257 34.62 24.44 3.75
C LYS A 257 35.87 23.70 3.26
N ALA A 258 36.17 22.54 3.83
CA ALA A 258 37.30 21.72 3.44
C ALA A 258 37.03 20.87 2.19
N ALA A 259 35.77 20.71 1.77
CA ALA A 259 35.39 19.86 0.66
C ALA A 259 35.79 20.48 -0.69
N PRO A 260 36.52 19.76 -1.57
CA PRO A 260 36.92 20.27 -2.88
C PRO A 260 35.75 20.31 -3.89
N ILE A 261 34.70 19.53 -3.64
CA ILE A 261 33.50 19.44 -4.47
C ILE A 261 32.29 19.35 -3.53
N MET A 262 31.25 20.12 -3.85
CA MET A 262 29.96 20.05 -3.18
C MET A 262 28.91 19.67 -4.23
N ILE A 263 28.03 18.74 -3.88
CA ILE A 263 26.92 18.31 -4.72
C ILE A 263 25.67 18.40 -3.85
N GLU A 264 24.66 19.08 -4.37
CA GLU A 264 23.35 19.18 -3.75
C GLU A 264 22.34 18.41 -4.60
N GLY A 265 21.36 17.80 -3.93
CA GLY A 265 20.31 17.05 -4.57
C GLY A 265 19.28 16.58 -3.55
N GLU A 266 18.15 16.14 -4.07
CA GLU A 266 17.05 15.58 -3.30
C GLU A 266 16.78 14.15 -3.75
N CYS A 267 16.25 13.34 -2.83
CA CYS A 267 15.75 12.01 -3.17
C CYS A 267 14.46 11.75 -2.40
N THR A 268 13.52 11.08 -3.06
CA THR A 268 12.26 10.65 -2.47
C THR A 268 12.25 9.14 -2.42
N ILE A 269 11.88 8.58 -1.28
CA ILE A 269 11.72 7.15 -1.08
C ILE A 269 10.24 6.91 -0.77
N GLY A 270 9.59 6.08 -1.57
CA GLY A 270 8.18 5.74 -1.38
C GLY A 270 7.94 4.88 -0.13
N GLY A 271 6.67 4.76 0.26
CA GLY A 271 6.26 3.85 1.32
C GLY A 271 6.39 2.38 0.93
N GLN A 272 6.29 1.51 1.93
CA GLN A 272 6.33 0.05 1.76
C GLN A 272 5.26 -0.59 2.66
N GLU A 273 4.48 -1.50 2.11
CA GLU A 273 3.56 -2.35 2.89
C GLU A 273 4.29 -3.63 3.31
N HIS A 274 4.00 -4.12 4.52
CA HIS A 274 4.64 -5.31 5.07
C HIS A 274 4.34 -6.55 4.24
N MET A 275 3.10 -6.69 3.74
CA MET A 275 2.64 -7.84 2.96
C MET A 275 2.91 -9.19 3.66
N TYR A 276 2.70 -9.25 4.99
CA TYR A 276 2.66 -10.53 5.68
C TYR A 276 1.54 -11.41 5.11
N MET A 277 1.81 -12.71 5.00
CA MET A 277 0.88 -13.66 4.37
C MET A 277 -0.34 -13.96 5.24
N GLU A 278 -0.19 -13.94 6.57
CA GLU A 278 -1.30 -13.98 7.52
C GLU A 278 -1.71 -12.54 7.84
N THR A 279 -2.89 -12.12 7.40
CA THR A 279 -3.40 -10.77 7.70
C THR A 279 -3.69 -10.60 9.19
N GLN A 280 -3.76 -9.34 9.68
CA GLN A 280 -4.13 -9.05 11.07
C GLN A 280 -5.37 -9.83 11.48
N SER A 281 -5.21 -10.67 12.51
CA SER A 281 -6.23 -11.60 12.97
C SER A 281 -6.21 -11.65 14.49
N SER A 282 -7.39 -11.64 15.10
CA SER A 282 -7.55 -11.73 16.54
C SER A 282 -8.82 -12.51 16.86
N ILE A 283 -8.77 -13.30 17.94
CA ILE A 283 -9.91 -13.99 18.51
C ILE A 283 -9.98 -13.55 19.97
N VAL A 284 -11.15 -13.06 20.38
CA VAL A 284 -11.43 -12.65 21.75
C VAL A 284 -12.46 -13.61 22.31
N VAL A 285 -12.12 -14.28 23.42
CA VAL A 285 -13.01 -15.20 24.12
C VAL A 285 -13.21 -14.65 25.53
N PRO A 286 -14.34 -13.98 25.82
CA PRO A 286 -14.62 -13.50 27.18
C PRO A 286 -14.80 -14.69 28.12
N LEU A 287 -14.16 -14.64 29.29
CA LEU A 287 -14.32 -15.64 30.34
C LEU A 287 -15.29 -15.14 31.42
N GLU A 288 -15.61 -16.00 32.40
CA GLU A 288 -16.44 -15.61 33.54
C GLU A 288 -15.70 -14.57 34.43
N ASN A 289 -16.44 -13.70 35.12
CA ASN A 289 -15.92 -12.70 36.09
C ASN A 289 -15.09 -11.54 35.49
N ASP A 290 -15.44 -11.05 34.30
CA ASP A 290 -14.72 -9.94 33.62
C ASP A 290 -13.23 -10.27 33.34
N GLU A 291 -12.88 -11.57 33.31
CA GLU A 291 -11.57 -12.03 32.87
C GLU A 291 -11.50 -11.99 31.33
N TRP A 292 -10.52 -11.24 30.81
CA TRP A 292 -10.24 -11.06 29.38
C TRP A 292 -8.81 -11.46 29.03
#